data_AF-A0A2E4PIJ2-F1
#
_entry.id   AF-A0A2E4PIJ2-F1
#
_cell.length_a   1.000
_cell.length_b   1.000
_cell.length_c   1.000
_cell.angle_alpha   90.00
_cell.angle_beta   90.00
_cell.angle_gamma   90.00
#
_symmetry.space_group_name_H-M   'P 1'
#
loop_
_entity.id
_entity.type
_entity.pdbx_description
1 polymer ?
#
loop_
_entity_poly.entity_id
_entity_poly.type
_entity_poly.pdbx_seq_one_letter_code
_entity_poly.pdbx_strand_id
1 'polypeptide(L)'
;MEKKEKKVLLLLQLKMVNLIKNNMKHFITILVFLLMGKSFAQDSIAKPTVVKIRSQKTINSIPAPLYIINGHVVDSTLLQKIEPENIEKIDILKDEKATSIYGTKGQNGVILITTKNISDKKMEKFYKLHPAEYVQNTGKEFVLSGTIIDCEKLAISKATVTNLNTQEKVFSDSDGTFKIKVRKNDVLLVESESCISQKILVEKQKDITVSLKAKQNNEVILLKKPILYLYPTQETEVKIQFHFNGTLKTTFPKYDENWKVIASPNGQLYDTKTKRTYTSLFWDGEIELPKSHYQYNEGFVVAKENLTTFLIEKLEHIGLNHQETNDFIQFWLPILEQNQFNFIHFLVNDACNEVAVNTVHPQPETSIRVYMEFFGVNQFKSVPEQKLPKTKRKGFTLVEWGGTDVSQKIEKNEL
;
A
#
# COMPACT_ATOMS: atom_id res chain seq x y z
N MET A 1 -26.41 -26.57 3.50
CA MET A 1 -25.39 -26.19 4.51
C MET A 1 -24.85 -24.78 4.27
N GLU A 2 -24.51 -24.43 3.02
CA GLU A 2 -23.88 -23.16 2.64
C GLU A 2 -24.56 -21.85 3.10
N LYS A 3 -25.90 -21.79 3.10
CA LYS A 3 -26.67 -20.58 3.47
C LYS A 3 -26.65 -20.29 4.98
N LYS A 4 -26.50 -21.33 5.80
CA LYS A 4 -26.42 -21.23 7.27
C LYS A 4 -25.02 -20.78 7.70
N GLU A 5 -23.98 -21.31 7.04
CA GLU A 5 -22.58 -20.91 7.28
C GLU A 5 -22.29 -19.48 6.82
N LYS A 6 -22.77 -19.06 5.64
CA LYS A 6 -22.64 -17.65 5.20
C LYS A 6 -23.37 -16.68 6.14
N LYS A 7 -24.53 -17.07 6.70
CA LYS A 7 -25.26 -16.26 7.68
C LYS A 7 -24.54 -16.18 9.02
N VAL A 8 -23.89 -17.26 9.46
CA VAL A 8 -23.05 -17.31 10.66
C VAL A 8 -21.79 -16.46 10.50
N LEU A 9 -21.14 -16.50 9.32
CA LEU A 9 -19.97 -15.69 9.00
C LEU A 9 -20.28 -14.19 8.95
N LEU A 10 -21.42 -13.81 8.35
CA LEU A 10 -21.89 -12.43 8.29
C LEU A 10 -22.32 -11.90 9.67
N LEU A 11 -22.93 -12.74 10.51
CA LEU A 11 -23.27 -12.43 11.91
C LEU A 11 -22.02 -12.30 12.80
N LEU A 12 -20.96 -13.06 12.53
CA LEU A 12 -19.65 -12.92 13.20
C LEU A 12 -18.98 -11.59 12.80
N GLN A 13 -19.01 -11.22 11.53
CA GLN A 13 -18.47 -9.93 11.06
C GLN A 13 -19.24 -8.73 11.64
N LEU A 14 -20.57 -8.77 11.67
CA LEU A 14 -21.38 -7.68 12.23
C LEU A 14 -21.23 -7.53 13.76
N LYS A 15 -21.04 -8.63 14.50
CA LYS A 15 -20.74 -8.59 15.95
C LYS A 15 -19.31 -8.11 16.24
N MET A 16 -18.34 -8.46 15.40
CA MET A 16 -16.96 -7.97 15.49
C MET A 16 -16.89 -6.44 15.36
N VAL A 17 -17.65 -5.86 14.41
CA VAL A 17 -17.72 -4.40 14.22
C VAL A 17 -18.27 -3.66 15.44
N ASN A 18 -19.27 -4.23 16.14
CA ASN A 18 -19.81 -3.64 17.37
C ASN A 18 -18.92 -3.84 18.61
N LEU A 19 -18.10 -4.90 18.65
CA LEU A 19 -17.15 -5.17 19.74
C LEU A 19 -15.87 -4.32 19.64
N ILE A 20 -15.44 -4.02 18.41
CA ILE A 20 -14.34 -3.09 18.11
C ILE A 20 -14.59 -1.70 18.71
N LYS A 21 -15.85 -1.27 18.83
CA LYS A 21 -16.21 0.04 19.41
C LYS A 21 -16.11 0.15 20.93
N ASN A 22 -16.08 -0.95 21.69
CA ASN A 22 -16.32 -0.87 23.14
C ASN A 22 -15.14 -1.20 24.07
N ASN A 23 -14.08 -1.95 23.68
CA ASN A 23 -12.82 -2.03 24.46
C ASN A 23 -11.74 -2.91 23.78
N MET A 24 -10.52 -2.40 23.58
CA MET A 24 -9.38 -3.19 23.06
C MET A 24 -9.01 -4.40 23.94
N LYS A 25 -9.21 -4.32 25.26
CA LYS A 25 -8.96 -5.45 26.16
C LYS A 25 -9.86 -6.66 25.89
N HIS A 26 -11.13 -6.42 25.56
CA HIS A 26 -12.09 -7.49 25.28
C HIS A 26 -11.82 -8.13 23.91
N PHE A 27 -11.40 -7.33 22.95
CA PHE A 27 -11.01 -7.78 21.61
C PHE A 27 -9.79 -8.72 21.66
N ILE A 28 -8.72 -8.32 22.37
CA ILE A 28 -7.52 -9.16 22.57
C ILE A 28 -7.87 -10.46 23.29
N THR A 29 -8.75 -10.41 24.30
CA THR A 29 -9.19 -11.61 25.02
C THR A 29 -9.87 -12.61 24.08
N ILE A 30 -10.72 -12.15 23.17
CA ILE A 30 -11.39 -13.01 22.17
C ILE A 30 -10.38 -13.62 21.18
N LEU A 31 -9.38 -12.85 20.73
CA LEU A 31 -8.29 -13.32 19.88
C LEU A 31 -7.48 -14.45 20.54
N VAL A 32 -7.17 -14.31 21.84
CA VAL A 32 -6.51 -15.36 22.63
C VAL A 32 -7.39 -16.60 22.74
N PHE A 33 -8.71 -16.46 22.92
CA PHE A 33 -9.63 -17.60 22.91
C PHE A 33 -9.75 -18.29 21.55
N LEU A 34 -9.69 -17.52 20.45
CA LEU A 34 -9.65 -18.07 19.09
C LEU A 34 -8.39 -18.90 18.86
N LEU A 35 -7.24 -18.50 19.40
CA LEU A 35 -6.01 -19.30 19.40
C LEU A 35 -6.20 -20.65 20.13
N MET A 36 -6.95 -20.66 21.23
CA MET A 36 -7.17 -21.84 22.08
C MET A 36 -8.26 -22.81 21.59
N GLY A 37 -8.93 -22.55 20.47
CA GLY A 37 -9.88 -23.49 19.85
C GLY A 37 -11.18 -23.76 20.61
N LYS A 38 -11.55 -22.94 21.61
CA LYS A 38 -12.83 -23.13 22.32
C LYS A 38 -14.01 -22.57 21.51
N SER A 39 -14.95 -23.45 21.15
CA SER A 39 -16.25 -23.04 20.60
C SER A 39 -17.01 -22.19 21.62
N PHE A 40 -17.49 -21.02 21.20
CA PHE A 40 -18.47 -20.26 21.98
C PHE A 40 -19.77 -21.08 22.04
N ALA A 41 -20.02 -21.75 23.16
CA ALA A 41 -21.33 -22.31 23.46
C ALA A 41 -22.30 -21.14 23.65
N GLN A 42 -23.32 -21.14 22.81
CA GLN A 42 -24.41 -20.20 22.76
C GLN A 42 -25.34 -20.47 23.94
N ASP A 43 -25.11 -19.82 25.09
CA ASP A 43 -26.14 -19.67 26.13
C ASP A 43 -25.83 -18.49 27.06
N SER A 44 -26.48 -17.36 26.78
CA SER A 44 -27.03 -16.38 27.74
C SER A 44 -27.27 -15.03 27.04
N ILE A 45 -28.28 -14.97 26.17
CA ILE A 45 -28.91 -13.69 25.79
C ILE A 45 -30.13 -13.54 26.69
N ALA A 46 -29.95 -12.95 27.88
CA ALA A 46 -30.98 -12.20 28.60
C ALA A 46 -30.38 -11.58 29.89
N LYS A 47 -30.50 -10.25 29.98
CA LYS A 47 -30.19 -9.35 31.12
C LYS A 47 -28.72 -8.94 31.33
N PRO A 48 -28.46 -7.64 31.58
CA PRO A 48 -27.15 -7.15 32.02
C PRO A 48 -26.99 -7.54 33.48
N THR A 49 -26.55 -8.77 33.72
CA THR A 49 -26.14 -9.18 35.06
C THR A 49 -24.69 -8.77 35.20
N VAL A 50 -24.44 -7.79 36.07
CA VAL A 50 -23.11 -7.49 36.60
C VAL A 50 -22.55 -8.82 37.13
N VAL A 51 -21.62 -9.41 36.39
CA VAL A 51 -20.86 -10.56 36.88
C VAL A 51 -19.95 -10.03 37.98
N LYS A 52 -20.43 -10.08 39.23
CA LYS A 52 -19.58 -10.04 40.41
C LYS A 52 -18.65 -11.25 40.30
N ILE A 53 -17.42 -11.02 39.86
CA ILE A 53 -16.34 -12.00 39.96
C ILE A 53 -16.03 -12.12 41.46
N ARG A 54 -16.75 -13.00 42.15
CA ARG A 54 -16.30 -13.55 43.45
C ARG A 54 -15.30 -14.66 43.16
N SER A 55 -14.27 -14.70 44.00
CA SER A 55 -13.19 -15.68 44.07
C SER A 55 -11.95 -15.32 43.27
N GLN A 56 -11.05 -14.59 43.94
CA GLN A 56 -9.61 -14.69 43.77
C GLN A 56 -9.19 -16.17 43.89
N LYS A 57 -9.15 -16.86 42.76
CA LYS A 57 -8.30 -18.03 42.56
C LYS A 57 -7.45 -17.71 41.35
N THR A 58 -6.18 -17.46 41.62
CA THR A 58 -5.11 -17.19 40.68
C THR A 58 -5.23 -18.12 39.47
N ILE A 59 -5.63 -17.58 38.31
CA ILE A 59 -5.51 -18.30 37.03
C ILE A 59 -4.01 -18.26 36.73
N ASN A 60 -3.31 -19.29 37.23
CA ASN A 60 -1.93 -19.54 36.87
C ASN A 60 -1.84 -19.68 35.34
N SER A 61 -1.08 -18.75 34.74
CA SER A 61 -0.47 -18.76 33.41
C SER A 61 -1.33 -19.26 32.25
N ILE A 62 -2.21 -18.40 31.73
CA ILE A 62 -2.55 -18.46 30.29
C ILE A 62 -1.29 -18.04 29.51
N PRO A 63 -0.69 -18.91 28.69
CA PRO A 63 0.48 -18.54 27.90
C PRO A 63 0.09 -17.46 26.89
N ALA A 64 0.72 -16.28 26.97
CA ALA A 64 0.44 -15.18 26.06
C ALA A 64 1.00 -15.47 24.66
N PRO A 65 0.26 -15.15 23.58
CA PRO A 65 0.80 -15.22 22.22
C PRO A 65 1.87 -14.16 21.99
N LEU A 66 2.68 -14.37 20.95
CA LEU A 66 3.63 -13.37 20.49
C LEU A 66 2.89 -12.27 19.70
N TYR A 67 3.10 -11.01 20.06
CA TYR A 67 2.50 -9.88 19.36
C TYR A 67 3.51 -9.17 18.47
N ILE A 68 3.09 -8.89 17.24
CA ILE A 68 3.91 -8.21 16.24
C ILE A 68 3.11 -7.07 15.63
N ILE A 69 3.66 -5.86 15.63
CA ILE A 69 3.04 -4.68 15.02
C ILE A 69 4.00 -4.13 13.98
N ASN A 70 3.56 -4.03 12.72
CA ASN A 70 4.39 -3.60 11.58
C ASN A 70 5.76 -4.27 11.53
N GLY A 71 5.83 -5.56 11.87
CA GLY A 71 7.08 -6.34 11.88
C GLY A 71 7.92 -6.26 13.17
N HIS A 72 7.54 -5.41 14.13
CA HIS A 72 8.20 -5.28 15.44
C HIS A 72 7.52 -6.17 16.48
N VAL A 73 8.29 -6.93 17.25
CA VAL A 73 7.76 -7.64 18.43
C VAL A 73 7.46 -6.61 19.50
N VAL A 74 6.27 -6.70 20.09
CA VAL A 74 5.81 -5.74 21.08
C VAL A 74 5.24 -6.46 22.30
N ASP A 75 5.16 -5.75 23.40
CA ASP A 75 4.43 -6.24 24.56
C ASP A 75 2.92 -5.99 24.42
N SER A 76 2.12 -6.67 25.26
CA SER A 76 0.66 -6.55 25.22
C SER A 76 0.12 -5.17 25.66
N THR A 77 0.93 -4.34 26.32
CA THR A 77 0.53 -2.99 26.74
C THR A 77 0.56 -2.01 25.57
N LEU A 78 1.47 -2.16 24.61
CA LEU A 78 1.46 -1.31 23.41
C LEU A 78 0.18 -1.50 22.58
N LEU A 79 -0.34 -2.73 22.49
CA LEU A 79 -1.62 -3.00 21.82
C LEU A 79 -2.77 -2.17 22.37
N GLN A 80 -2.74 -1.89 23.68
CA GLN A 80 -3.78 -1.10 24.35
C GLN A 80 -3.68 0.40 24.02
N LYS A 81 -2.58 0.84 23.39
CA LYS A 81 -2.37 2.23 22.93
C LYS A 81 -2.78 2.44 21.49
N ILE A 82 -3.02 1.37 20.73
CA ILE A 82 -3.45 1.45 19.35
C ILE A 82 -4.98 1.46 19.31
N GLU A 83 -5.51 2.54 18.74
CA GLU A 83 -6.94 2.65 18.48
C GLU A 83 -7.34 1.69 17.34
N PRO A 84 -8.47 0.98 17.44
CA PRO A 84 -8.85 -0.02 16.46
C PRO A 84 -8.99 0.50 15.02
N GLU A 85 -9.42 1.75 14.84
CA GLU A 85 -9.53 2.41 13.54
C GLU A 85 -8.18 2.56 12.82
N ASN A 86 -7.09 2.55 13.59
CA ASN A 86 -5.71 2.60 13.08
C ASN A 86 -5.17 1.20 12.78
N ILE A 87 -5.97 0.15 12.88
CA ILE A 87 -5.60 -1.20 12.45
C ILE A 87 -6.05 -1.42 11.01
N GLU A 88 -5.11 -1.76 10.15
CA GLU A 88 -5.36 -2.15 8.77
C GLU A 88 -5.69 -3.63 8.67
N LYS A 89 -4.85 -4.47 9.29
CA LYS A 89 -4.93 -5.92 9.16
C LYS A 89 -4.48 -6.62 10.44
N ILE A 90 -5.10 -7.76 10.75
CA ILE A 90 -4.65 -8.67 11.80
C ILE A 90 -4.53 -10.07 11.19
N ASP A 91 -3.33 -10.65 11.24
CA ASP A 91 -3.08 -12.03 10.87
C ASP A 91 -2.79 -12.85 12.13
N ILE A 92 -3.38 -14.05 12.20
CA ILE A 92 -3.17 -14.97 13.33
C ILE A 92 -2.49 -16.21 12.79
N LEU A 93 -1.30 -16.52 13.32
CA LEU A 93 -0.61 -17.75 13.04
C LEU A 93 -0.75 -18.70 14.23
N LYS A 94 -0.97 -19.98 13.91
CA LYS A 94 -1.13 -21.06 14.89
C LYS A 94 -0.20 -22.23 14.56
N ASP A 95 0.03 -23.05 15.58
CA ASP A 95 0.67 -24.37 15.47
C ASP A 95 1.97 -24.30 14.68
N GLU A 96 2.17 -25.22 13.73
CA GLU A 96 3.37 -25.32 12.92
C GLU A 96 3.67 -24.05 12.11
N LYS A 97 2.66 -23.29 11.67
CA LYS A 97 2.88 -22.02 10.96
C LYS A 97 3.43 -20.92 11.87
N ALA A 98 3.02 -20.89 13.13
CA ALA A 98 3.55 -19.94 14.10
C ALA A 98 4.96 -20.34 14.55
N THR A 99 5.18 -21.61 14.83
CA THR A 99 6.48 -22.11 15.31
C THR A 99 7.54 -22.22 14.21
N SER A 100 7.16 -22.47 12.95
CA SER A 100 8.09 -22.47 11.81
C SER A 100 8.67 -21.08 11.52
N ILE A 101 7.92 -20.01 11.81
CA ILE A 101 8.34 -18.63 11.55
C ILE A 101 8.91 -17.97 12.82
N TYR A 102 8.34 -18.26 14.00
CA TYR A 102 8.66 -17.58 15.26
C TYR A 102 9.21 -18.48 16.37
N GLY A 103 9.53 -19.74 16.06
CA GLY A 103 10.16 -20.70 16.98
C GLY A 103 9.29 -21.02 18.20
N THR A 104 9.94 -21.36 19.32
CA THR A 104 9.27 -21.65 20.61
C THR A 104 8.41 -20.50 21.12
N LYS A 105 8.72 -19.25 20.74
CA LYS A 105 7.91 -18.06 21.10
C LYS A 105 6.57 -18.03 20.38
N GLY A 106 6.46 -18.66 19.21
CA GLY A 106 5.20 -18.86 18.49
C GLY A 106 4.40 -20.08 18.95
N GLN A 107 4.87 -20.85 19.95
CA GLN A 107 4.19 -22.06 20.43
C GLN A 107 2.78 -21.77 20.97
N ASN A 108 2.56 -20.56 21.46
CA ASN A 108 1.25 -20.10 21.96
C ASN A 108 0.48 -19.29 20.90
N GLY A 109 0.92 -19.32 19.64
CA GLY A 109 0.39 -18.53 18.54
C GLY A 109 1.05 -17.16 18.39
N VAL A 110 0.93 -16.58 17.19
CA VAL A 110 1.47 -15.25 16.86
C VAL A 110 0.33 -14.40 16.30
N ILE A 111 0.20 -13.17 16.80
CA ILE A 111 -0.75 -12.18 16.31
C ILE A 111 0.06 -11.06 15.65
N LEU A 112 -0.06 -10.95 14.33
CA LEU A 112 0.52 -9.89 13.54
C LEU A 112 -0.52 -8.81 13.29
N ILE A 113 -0.13 -7.56 13.45
CA ILE A 113 -0.98 -6.39 13.27
C ILE A 113 -0.26 -5.43 12.32
N THR A 114 -0.95 -5.06 11.26
CA THR A 114 -0.55 -3.96 10.38
C THR A 114 -1.39 -2.75 10.74
N THR A 115 -0.74 -1.61 10.98
CA THR A 115 -1.42 -0.35 11.32
C THR A 115 -1.51 0.56 10.11
N LYS A 116 -2.53 1.40 10.09
CA LYS A 116 -2.70 2.54 9.17
C LYS A 116 -2.88 3.82 9.96
N ASN A 117 -2.66 4.96 9.33
CA ASN A 117 -2.96 6.29 9.88
C ASN A 117 -2.26 6.64 11.21
N ILE A 118 -1.15 5.94 11.55
CA ILE A 118 -0.25 6.33 12.64
C ILE A 118 1.05 6.80 12.00
N SER A 119 1.50 8.02 12.31
CA SER A 119 2.77 8.53 11.79
C SER A 119 3.96 7.74 12.32
N ASP A 120 5.01 7.59 11.50
CA ASP A 120 6.22 6.85 11.85
C ASP A 120 6.86 7.37 13.15
N LYS A 121 6.89 8.70 13.32
CA LYS A 121 7.40 9.35 14.54
C LYS A 121 6.59 8.96 15.79
N LYS A 122 5.27 8.78 15.66
CA LYS A 122 4.40 8.34 16.76
C LYS A 122 4.62 6.85 17.05
N MET A 123 4.77 6.02 16.01
CA MET A 123 5.11 4.60 16.17
C MET A 123 6.49 4.37 16.78
N GLU A 124 7.49 5.14 16.37
CA GLU A 124 8.84 5.09 16.94
C GLU A 124 8.82 5.44 18.44
N LYS A 125 8.04 6.47 18.82
CA LYS A 125 7.83 6.83 20.22
C LYS A 125 7.14 5.70 20.98
N PHE A 126 6.14 5.05 20.38
CA PHE A 126 5.46 3.90 20.97
C PHE A 126 6.39 2.72 21.22
N TYR A 127 7.25 2.37 20.26
CA TYR A 127 8.25 1.31 20.45
C TYR A 127 9.28 1.65 21.53
N LYS A 128 9.66 2.93 21.66
CA LYS A 128 10.58 3.39 22.71
C LYS A 128 9.96 3.35 24.12
N LEU A 129 8.66 3.65 24.24
CA LEU A 129 7.94 3.70 25.52
C LEU A 129 7.43 2.34 25.97
N HIS A 130 7.23 1.42 25.03
CA HIS A 130 6.79 0.05 25.26
C HIS A 130 7.81 -0.92 24.62
N PRO A 131 9.07 -0.91 25.07
CA PRO A 131 10.03 -1.87 24.56
C PRO A 131 9.50 -3.27 24.88
N ALA A 132 9.52 -4.18 23.91
CA ALA A 132 9.31 -5.58 24.23
C ALA A 132 10.27 -5.94 25.36
N GLU A 133 9.78 -6.62 26.40
CA GLU A 133 10.67 -7.31 27.32
C GLU A 133 11.41 -8.38 26.49
N TYR A 134 12.54 -7.99 25.91
CA TYR A 134 13.54 -8.92 25.44
C TYR A 134 14.10 -9.55 26.69
N VAL A 135 13.46 -10.65 27.12
CA VAL A 135 14.00 -11.51 28.18
C VAL A 135 15.45 -11.77 27.82
N GLN A 136 16.36 -11.25 28.63
CA GLN A 136 17.79 -11.45 28.50
C GLN A 136 18.02 -12.96 28.35
N ASN A 137 18.48 -13.38 27.17
CA ASN A 137 18.84 -14.75 26.95
C ASN A 137 20.11 -15.01 27.74
N THR A 138 20.02 -15.73 28.86
CA THR A 138 21.16 -16.08 29.72
C THR A 138 21.84 -17.39 29.31
N GLY A 139 21.50 -17.91 28.12
CA GLY A 139 22.12 -19.09 27.55
C GLY A 139 23.63 -18.91 27.31
N LYS A 140 24.34 -20.04 27.20
CA LYS A 140 25.77 -20.04 26.89
C LYS A 140 26.02 -19.40 25.53
N GLU A 141 26.92 -18.41 25.50
CA GLU A 141 27.38 -17.76 24.28
C GLU A 141 28.26 -18.68 23.43
N PHE A 142 28.12 -18.53 22.12
CA PHE A 142 29.06 -19.06 21.14
C PHE A 142 29.15 -18.11 19.94
N VAL A 143 30.22 -18.27 19.15
CA VAL A 143 30.37 -17.53 17.90
C VAL A 143 29.73 -18.32 16.78
N LEU A 144 28.78 -17.69 16.08
CA LEU A 144 28.21 -18.20 14.84
C LEU A 144 28.95 -17.56 13.68
N SER A 145 29.47 -18.37 12.76
CA SER A 145 29.94 -17.88 11.47
C SER A 145 28.83 -18.03 10.43
N GLY A 146 28.85 -17.22 9.39
CA GLY A 146 27.94 -17.44 8.27
C GLY A 146 28.35 -16.73 7.01
N THR A 147 27.67 -17.07 5.92
CA THR A 147 27.84 -16.48 4.60
C THR A 147 26.49 -15.99 4.09
N ILE A 148 26.44 -14.79 3.53
CA ILE A 148 25.25 -14.19 2.93
C ILE A 148 25.42 -14.21 1.42
N ILE A 149 24.46 -14.83 0.74
CA ILE A 149 24.44 -14.97 -0.72
C ILE A 149 23.11 -14.49 -1.29
N ASP A 150 23.08 -14.16 -2.57
CA ASP A 150 21.83 -13.90 -3.30
C ASP A 150 21.21 -15.19 -3.88
N CYS A 151 20.21 -15.04 -4.75
CA CYS A 151 19.55 -16.16 -5.44
C CYS A 151 20.41 -16.83 -6.51
N GLU A 152 21.45 -16.16 -7.00
CA GLU A 152 22.43 -16.68 -7.95
C GLU A 152 23.65 -17.30 -7.24
N LYS A 153 23.61 -17.34 -5.90
CA LYS A 153 24.67 -17.82 -5.00
C LYS A 153 25.91 -16.93 -4.97
N LEU A 154 25.79 -15.66 -5.38
CA LEU A 154 26.86 -14.68 -5.27
C LEU A 154 26.91 -14.08 -3.87
N ALA A 155 28.11 -13.82 -3.37
CA ALA A 155 28.33 -13.25 -2.05
C ALA A 155 27.79 -11.82 -1.94
N ILE A 156 27.07 -11.51 -0.86
CA ILE A 156 26.56 -10.17 -0.57
C ILE A 156 27.47 -9.51 0.46
N SER A 157 28.27 -8.55 0.00
CA SER A 157 29.15 -7.75 0.85
C SER A 157 28.40 -6.62 1.56
N LYS A 158 28.90 -6.20 2.74
CA LYS A 158 28.37 -5.10 3.57
C LYS A 158 26.91 -5.29 4.03
N ALA A 159 26.36 -6.49 3.90
CA ALA A 159 25.08 -6.81 4.51
C ALA A 159 25.20 -6.71 6.04
N THR A 160 24.19 -6.15 6.68
CA THR A 160 24.14 -5.97 8.14
C THR A 160 23.53 -7.20 8.78
N VAL A 161 24.19 -7.76 9.79
CA VAL A 161 23.65 -8.81 10.65
C VAL A 161 23.50 -8.25 12.06
N THR A 162 22.25 -8.09 12.49
CA THR A 162 21.91 -7.59 13.83
C THR A 162 21.38 -8.74 14.69
N ASN A 163 22.02 -9.03 15.82
CA ASN A 163 21.40 -9.85 16.86
C ASN A 163 20.33 -9.01 17.57
N LEU A 164 19.06 -9.29 17.33
CA LEU A 164 17.94 -8.51 17.88
C LEU A 164 17.82 -8.66 19.40
N ASN A 165 18.40 -9.71 20.00
CA ASN A 165 18.35 -9.93 21.44
C ASN A 165 19.42 -9.11 22.17
N THR A 166 20.65 -9.05 21.63
CA THR A 166 21.78 -8.33 22.26
C THR A 166 22.02 -6.93 21.70
N GLN A 167 21.40 -6.61 20.55
CA GLN A 167 21.66 -5.42 19.73
C GLN A 167 23.06 -5.36 19.13
N GLU A 168 23.85 -6.45 19.22
CA GLU A 168 25.14 -6.56 18.55
C GLU A 168 24.95 -6.56 17.03
N LYS A 169 25.80 -5.81 16.32
CA LYS A 169 25.77 -5.68 14.86
C LYS A 169 27.12 -5.99 14.27
N VAL A 170 27.13 -6.75 13.18
CA VAL A 170 28.30 -7.01 12.34
C VAL A 170 27.94 -6.84 10.87
N PHE A 171 28.96 -6.74 10.02
CA PHE A 171 28.79 -6.61 8.57
C PHE A 171 29.44 -7.80 7.87
N SER A 172 28.91 -8.21 6.72
CA SER A 172 29.60 -9.18 5.87
C SER A 172 30.79 -8.55 5.14
N ASP A 173 31.86 -9.33 4.97
CA ASP A 173 33.05 -8.96 4.20
C ASP A 173 32.82 -9.08 2.67
N SER A 174 33.89 -9.00 1.87
CA SER A 174 33.81 -9.12 0.40
C SER A 174 33.34 -10.50 -0.08
N ASP A 175 33.57 -11.54 0.73
CA ASP A 175 33.18 -12.92 0.45
C ASP A 175 31.81 -13.25 1.06
N GLY A 176 31.10 -12.23 1.54
CA GLY A 176 29.78 -12.36 2.16
C GLY A 176 29.82 -12.98 3.55
N THR A 177 31.01 -13.17 4.14
CA THR A 177 31.16 -13.87 5.42
C THR A 177 31.01 -12.94 6.61
N PHE A 178 30.47 -13.45 7.72
CA PHE A 178 30.33 -12.73 8.98
C PHE A 178 30.54 -13.66 10.17
N LYS A 179 30.86 -13.07 11.33
CA LYS A 179 30.89 -13.76 12.63
C LYS A 179 30.18 -12.89 13.66
N ILE A 180 29.28 -13.48 14.44
CA ILE A 180 28.52 -12.76 15.47
C ILE A 180 28.36 -13.62 16.72
N LYS A 181 28.44 -12.98 17.90
CA LYS A 181 28.17 -13.65 19.17
C LYS A 181 26.67 -13.85 19.34
N VAL A 182 26.30 -15.09 19.64
CA VAL A 182 24.90 -15.52 19.76
C VAL A 182 24.72 -16.51 20.90
N ARG A 183 23.47 -16.69 21.29
CA ARG A 183 23.01 -17.75 22.18
C ARG A 183 21.91 -18.55 21.47
N LYS A 184 21.70 -19.78 21.92
CA LYS A 184 20.55 -20.58 21.45
C LYS A 184 19.26 -19.78 21.66
N ASN A 185 18.42 -19.70 20.63
CA ASN A 185 17.19 -18.93 20.51
C ASN A 185 17.35 -17.40 20.33
N ASP A 186 18.56 -16.91 20.03
CA ASP A 186 18.71 -15.55 19.53
C ASP A 186 18.13 -15.43 18.11
N VAL A 187 17.66 -14.23 17.77
CA VAL A 187 17.17 -13.94 16.42
C VAL A 187 18.11 -12.95 15.76
N LEU A 188 18.68 -13.36 14.63
CA LEU A 188 19.46 -12.49 13.76
C LEU A 188 18.53 -11.85 12.73
N LEU A 189 18.68 -10.55 12.50
CA LEU A 189 18.11 -9.83 11.38
C LEU A 189 19.24 -9.56 10.38
N VAL A 190 19.09 -10.09 9.16
CA VAL A 190 20.03 -9.91 8.06
C VAL A 190 19.43 -8.94 7.05
N GLU A 191 20.13 -7.86 6.77
CA GLU A 191 19.68 -6.75 5.93
C GLU A 191 20.71 -6.43 4.87
N SER A 192 20.23 -6.12 3.67
CA SER A 192 21.03 -5.57 2.57
C SER A 192 20.18 -4.53 1.86
N GLU A 193 20.82 -3.55 1.23
CA GLU A 193 20.11 -2.49 0.49
C GLU A 193 19.23 -3.09 -0.63
N SER A 194 19.76 -4.09 -1.33
CA SER A 194 19.16 -4.68 -2.54
C SER A 194 18.25 -5.88 -2.29
N CYS A 195 18.18 -6.39 -1.06
CA CYS A 195 17.49 -7.66 -0.76
C CYS A 195 16.44 -7.54 0.34
N ILE A 196 15.42 -8.40 0.28
CA ILE A 196 14.41 -8.54 1.33
C ILE A 196 15.11 -9.00 2.60
N SER A 197 14.91 -8.27 3.71
CA SER A 197 15.52 -8.63 4.99
C SER A 197 14.99 -9.96 5.50
N GLN A 198 15.85 -10.73 6.16
CA GLN A 198 15.53 -12.05 6.66
C GLN A 198 15.83 -12.16 8.15
N LYS A 199 14.88 -12.72 8.91
CA LYS A 199 15.10 -13.10 10.31
C LYS A 199 15.52 -14.57 10.39
N ILE A 200 16.49 -14.87 11.25
CA ILE A 200 17.07 -16.21 11.42
C ILE A 200 17.07 -16.56 12.90
N LEU A 201 16.47 -17.69 13.25
CA LEU A 201 16.54 -18.24 14.59
C LEU A 201 17.86 -19.03 14.76
N VAL A 202 18.63 -18.67 15.78
CA VAL A 202 19.83 -19.39 16.18
C VAL A 202 19.42 -20.61 17.00
N GLU A 203 19.78 -21.82 16.60
CA GLU A 203 19.51 -23.03 17.38
C GLU A 203 20.80 -23.58 18.00
N LYS A 204 21.50 -24.44 17.27
CA LYS A 204 22.76 -25.10 17.70
C LYS A 204 23.85 -25.07 16.63
N GLN A 205 23.53 -24.55 15.45
CA GLN A 205 24.44 -24.46 14.33
C GLN A 205 25.61 -23.52 14.65
N LYS A 206 26.83 -23.87 14.21
CA LYS A 206 28.02 -23.02 14.31
C LYS A 206 28.29 -22.24 13.03
N ASP A 207 27.70 -22.69 11.91
CA ASP A 207 27.83 -22.11 10.59
C ASP A 207 26.45 -22.03 9.92
N ILE A 208 26.17 -20.93 9.20
CA ILE A 208 24.94 -20.76 8.42
C ILE A 208 25.21 -20.16 7.03
N THR A 209 24.37 -20.52 6.06
CA THR A 209 24.28 -19.80 4.78
C THR A 209 22.92 -19.13 4.71
N VAL A 210 22.92 -17.83 4.43
CA VAL A 210 21.74 -16.98 4.32
C VAL A 210 21.57 -16.60 2.86
N SER A 211 20.58 -17.17 2.18
CA SER A 211 20.23 -16.74 0.82
C SER A 211 19.16 -15.66 0.91
N LEU A 212 19.55 -14.41 0.67
CA LEU A 212 18.60 -13.30 0.60
C LEU A 212 17.97 -13.26 -0.79
N LYS A 213 16.66 -13.02 -0.81
CA LYS A 213 15.95 -12.76 -2.06
C LYS A 213 16.16 -11.31 -2.45
N ALA A 214 16.49 -11.04 -3.71
CA ALA A 214 16.44 -9.70 -4.25
C ALA A 214 15.08 -9.06 -3.94
N LYS A 215 15.08 -7.77 -3.59
CA LYS A 215 13.83 -6.99 -3.61
C LYS A 215 13.37 -6.99 -5.07
N GLN A 216 12.33 -7.75 -5.38
CA GLN A 216 11.67 -7.63 -6.67
C GLN A 216 11.01 -6.25 -6.70
N ASN A 217 11.66 -5.26 -7.31
CA ASN A 217 11.04 -3.98 -7.61
C ASN A 217 10.13 -4.11 -8.84
N ASN A 218 9.08 -4.94 -8.74
CA ASN A 218 7.88 -4.74 -9.56
C ASN A 218 6.96 -3.75 -8.83
N GLU A 219 7.49 -2.57 -8.51
CA GLU A 219 6.71 -1.50 -7.88
C GLU A 219 5.68 -1.03 -8.90
N VAL A 220 4.44 -1.50 -8.74
CA VAL A 220 3.35 -1.15 -9.64
C VAL A 220 3.02 0.33 -9.45
N ILE A 221 2.87 1.08 -10.54
CA ILE A 221 2.47 2.48 -10.49
C ILE A 221 0.95 2.56 -10.32
N LEU A 222 0.48 3.41 -9.42
CA LEU A 222 -0.94 3.72 -9.27
C LEU A 222 -1.32 4.92 -10.14
N LEU A 223 -1.96 4.66 -11.27
CA LEU A 223 -2.58 5.69 -12.10
C LEU A 223 -3.84 6.19 -11.40
N LYS A 224 -3.86 7.48 -11.06
CA LYS A 224 -4.94 8.11 -10.29
C LYS A 224 -5.76 9.03 -11.18
N LYS A 225 -7.08 8.94 -10.98
CA LYS A 225 -8.04 9.90 -11.50
C LYS A 225 -8.04 10.10 -13.01
N PRO A 226 -7.91 9.05 -13.85
CA PRO A 226 -8.60 9.07 -15.13
C PRO A 226 -10.09 9.43 -14.96
N ILE A 227 -10.44 10.65 -15.35
CA ILE A 227 -11.81 11.16 -15.39
C ILE A 227 -12.15 11.48 -16.84
N LEU A 228 -13.26 10.91 -17.32
CA LEU A 228 -13.76 11.09 -18.66
C LEU A 228 -15.01 11.98 -18.67
N TYR A 229 -14.96 13.02 -19.50
CA TYR A 229 -16.06 13.93 -19.82
C TYR A 229 -16.48 13.73 -21.28
N LEU A 230 -17.78 13.83 -21.55
CA LEU A 230 -18.35 13.66 -22.88
C LEU A 230 -19.21 14.87 -23.23
N TYR A 231 -18.88 15.53 -24.35
CA TYR A 231 -19.58 16.73 -24.82
C TYR A 231 -20.07 16.51 -26.26
N PRO A 232 -21.17 15.78 -26.47
CA PRO A 232 -21.76 15.66 -27.80
C PRO A 232 -22.42 16.98 -28.22
N THR A 233 -22.72 17.15 -29.51
CA THR A 233 -23.40 18.36 -30.02
C THR A 233 -24.91 18.38 -29.75
N GLN A 234 -25.48 17.20 -29.50
CA GLN A 234 -26.87 16.97 -29.10
C GLN A 234 -26.92 15.80 -28.12
N GLU A 235 -28.02 15.61 -27.42
CA GLU A 235 -28.18 14.45 -26.53
C GLU A 235 -27.93 13.14 -27.30
N THR A 236 -26.97 12.34 -26.83
CA THR A 236 -26.43 11.21 -27.58
C THR A 236 -26.19 10.03 -26.65
N GLU A 237 -26.63 8.84 -27.05
CA GLU A 237 -26.22 7.60 -26.39
C GLU A 237 -24.76 7.30 -26.74
N VAL A 238 -23.90 7.25 -25.73
CA VAL A 238 -22.47 6.98 -25.87
C VAL A 238 -22.14 5.66 -25.17
N LYS A 239 -21.49 4.76 -25.91
CA LYS A 239 -20.88 3.55 -25.39
C LYS A 239 -19.37 3.73 -25.35
N ILE A 240 -18.77 3.51 -24.18
CA ILE A 240 -17.32 3.52 -23.98
C ILE A 240 -16.87 2.13 -23.54
N GLN A 241 -15.91 1.59 -24.25
CA GLN A 241 -15.11 0.46 -23.84
C GLN A 241 -13.68 0.94 -23.73
N PHE A 242 -12.97 0.57 -22.68
CA PHE A 242 -11.55 0.84 -22.60
C PHE A 242 -10.78 -0.42 -22.26
N HIS A 243 -9.58 -0.50 -22.82
CA HIS A 243 -8.60 -1.52 -22.53
C HIS A 243 -7.46 -0.86 -21.76
N PHE A 244 -7.38 -1.14 -20.48
CA PHE A 244 -6.30 -0.69 -19.60
C PHE A 244 -5.28 -1.82 -19.47
N ASN A 245 -4.01 -1.52 -19.77
CA ASN A 245 -2.92 -2.49 -19.72
C ASN A 245 -2.41 -2.69 -18.28
N GLY A 246 -3.32 -2.91 -17.33
CA GLY A 246 -3.04 -3.00 -15.91
C GLY A 246 -4.20 -3.60 -15.13
N THR A 247 -4.15 -3.48 -13.81
CA THR A 247 -5.19 -3.95 -12.90
C THR A 247 -6.08 -2.79 -12.46
N LEU A 248 -7.34 -2.79 -12.91
CA LEU A 248 -8.35 -1.85 -12.41
C LEU A 248 -8.57 -2.01 -10.90
N LYS A 249 -8.61 -0.90 -10.18
CA LYS A 249 -8.92 -0.86 -8.74
C LYS A 249 -10.34 -0.38 -8.51
N THR A 250 -10.64 0.80 -9.02
CA THR A 250 -11.93 1.46 -8.83
C THR A 250 -12.46 1.94 -10.16
N THR A 251 -13.78 1.86 -10.32
CA THR A 251 -14.50 2.41 -11.45
C THR A 251 -15.79 3.02 -10.94
N PHE A 252 -16.15 4.20 -11.41
CA PHE A 252 -17.41 4.85 -11.07
C PHE A 252 -17.99 5.60 -12.28
N PRO A 253 -19.19 5.24 -12.76
CA PRO A 253 -20.05 4.13 -12.35
C PRO A 253 -19.34 2.77 -12.45
N LYS A 254 -19.90 1.72 -11.83
CA LYS A 254 -19.28 0.40 -11.89
C LYS A 254 -19.10 -0.02 -13.35
N TYR A 255 -17.87 -0.30 -13.75
CA TYR A 255 -17.55 -0.79 -15.08
C TYR A 255 -17.84 -2.29 -15.17
N ASP A 256 -18.56 -2.66 -16.23
CA ASP A 256 -19.04 -4.02 -16.50
C ASP A 256 -19.02 -4.18 -18.03
N GLU A 257 -17.84 -4.51 -18.58
CA GLU A 257 -17.48 -4.57 -20.01
C GLU A 257 -17.53 -3.27 -20.80
N ASN A 258 -18.45 -2.36 -20.46
CA ASN A 258 -18.60 -1.04 -21.08
C ASN A 258 -19.34 -0.09 -20.14
N TRP A 259 -19.16 1.22 -20.35
CA TRP A 259 -20.10 2.23 -19.89
C TRP A 259 -21.03 2.60 -21.02
N LYS A 260 -22.33 2.63 -20.73
CA LYS A 260 -23.37 3.05 -21.66
C LYS A 260 -24.20 4.15 -21.00
N VAL A 261 -24.06 5.39 -21.49
CA VAL A 261 -24.71 6.57 -20.92
C VAL A 261 -25.36 7.41 -22.01
N ILE A 262 -26.39 8.17 -21.66
CA ILE A 262 -26.90 9.25 -22.49
C ILE A 262 -26.14 10.51 -22.07
N ALA A 263 -25.31 11.05 -22.96
CA ALA A 263 -24.52 12.25 -22.72
C ALA A 263 -25.23 13.49 -23.30
N SER A 264 -25.27 14.56 -22.52
CA SER A 264 -25.83 15.85 -22.92
C SER A 264 -24.72 16.84 -23.29
N PRO A 265 -24.97 17.86 -24.14
CA PRO A 265 -23.95 18.82 -24.56
C PRO A 265 -23.25 19.59 -23.42
N ASN A 266 -23.88 19.68 -22.26
CA ASN A 266 -23.33 20.30 -21.06
C ASN A 266 -22.42 19.37 -20.22
N GLY A 267 -22.14 18.15 -20.69
CA GLY A 267 -21.31 17.17 -19.99
C GLY A 267 -22.06 16.28 -18.99
N GLN A 268 -23.37 16.47 -18.83
CA GLN A 268 -24.18 15.61 -17.96
C GLN A 268 -24.37 14.22 -18.58
N LEU A 269 -24.17 13.17 -17.78
CA LEU A 269 -24.25 11.78 -18.21
C LEU A 269 -25.39 11.08 -17.45
N TYR A 270 -26.38 10.57 -18.15
CA TYR A 270 -27.45 9.78 -17.57
C TYR A 270 -27.24 8.29 -17.83
N ASP A 271 -27.10 7.50 -16.77
CA ASP A 271 -27.02 6.05 -16.85
C ASP A 271 -28.42 5.44 -16.76
N THR A 272 -28.84 4.82 -17.85
CA THR A 272 -30.18 4.22 -17.97
C THR A 272 -30.35 2.96 -17.10
N LYS A 273 -29.25 2.28 -16.71
CA LYS A 273 -29.25 1.08 -15.84
C LYS A 273 -29.43 1.47 -14.38
N THR A 274 -28.66 2.44 -13.91
CA THR A 274 -28.70 2.88 -12.51
C THR A 274 -29.71 3.99 -12.23
N LYS A 275 -30.28 4.60 -13.28
CA LYS A 275 -31.17 5.77 -13.22
C LYS A 275 -30.53 6.97 -12.50
N ARG A 276 -29.20 7.04 -12.53
CA ARG A 276 -28.41 8.10 -11.91
C ARG A 276 -27.78 8.99 -12.96
N THR A 277 -27.56 10.22 -12.54
CA THR A 277 -26.86 11.22 -13.31
C THR A 277 -25.46 11.41 -12.75
N TYR A 278 -24.49 11.50 -13.65
CA TYR A 278 -23.08 11.69 -13.37
C TYR A 278 -22.58 12.91 -14.13
N THR A 279 -21.50 13.49 -13.64
CA THR A 279 -20.78 14.58 -14.33
C THR A 279 -19.59 14.06 -15.11
N SER A 280 -19.17 12.82 -14.84
CA SER A 280 -18.03 12.16 -15.47
C SER A 280 -18.04 10.66 -15.21
N LEU A 281 -17.21 9.94 -15.97
CA LEU A 281 -16.86 8.54 -15.70
C LEU A 281 -15.45 8.50 -15.12
N PHE A 282 -15.20 7.62 -14.17
CA PHE A 282 -13.95 7.58 -13.43
C PHE A 282 -13.41 6.16 -13.36
N TRP A 283 -12.10 6.03 -13.46
CA TRP A 283 -11.39 4.82 -13.08
C TRP A 283 -10.04 5.13 -12.43
N ASP A 284 -9.51 4.18 -11.67
CA ASP A 284 -8.11 4.14 -11.25
C ASP A 284 -7.57 2.71 -11.33
N GLY A 285 -6.25 2.58 -11.40
CA GLY A 285 -5.65 1.30 -11.68
C GLY A 285 -4.15 1.26 -11.43
N GLU A 286 -3.67 0.05 -11.26
CA GLU A 286 -2.26 -0.28 -11.10
C GLU A 286 -1.69 -0.72 -12.45
N ILE A 287 -0.57 -0.13 -12.88
CA ILE A 287 0.09 -0.46 -14.15
C ILE A 287 1.59 -0.69 -13.94
N GLU A 288 2.13 -1.63 -14.71
CA GLU A 288 3.56 -1.86 -14.85
C GLU A 288 3.99 -1.51 -16.28
N LEU A 289 4.86 -0.51 -16.42
CA LEU A 289 5.43 -0.09 -17.70
C LEU A 289 6.93 -0.45 -17.74
N PRO A 290 7.50 -0.69 -18.94
CA PRO A 290 8.92 -1.01 -19.08
C PRO A 290 9.79 0.16 -18.59
N LYS A 291 11.01 -0.13 -18.12
CA LYS A 291 11.95 0.91 -17.65
C LYS A 291 12.16 2.04 -18.66
N SER A 292 12.17 1.73 -19.96
CA SER A 292 12.30 2.71 -21.04
C SER A 292 11.21 3.77 -21.06
N HIS A 293 10.03 3.48 -20.50
CA HIS A 293 8.93 4.45 -20.35
C HIS A 293 9.34 5.66 -19.51
N TYR A 294 10.11 5.43 -18.44
CA TYR A 294 10.48 6.46 -17.47
C TYR A 294 11.77 7.21 -17.85
N GLN A 295 12.28 7.01 -19.07
CA GLN A 295 13.47 7.71 -19.58
C GLN A 295 13.06 9.00 -20.27
N TYR A 296 12.87 10.05 -19.48
CA TYR A 296 12.43 11.35 -19.99
C TYR A 296 13.58 12.16 -20.61
N ASN A 297 13.42 12.54 -21.88
CA ASN A 297 14.33 13.46 -22.58
C ASN A 297 13.85 14.92 -22.57
N GLU A 298 12.58 15.14 -22.23
CA GLU A 298 11.92 16.44 -22.18
C GLU A 298 10.86 16.45 -21.07
N GLY A 299 10.52 17.65 -20.59
CA GLY A 299 9.53 17.85 -19.55
C GLY A 299 9.57 19.28 -19.03
N PHE A 300 9.11 19.48 -17.81
CA PHE A 300 9.10 20.79 -17.16
C PHE A 300 9.54 20.64 -15.72
N VAL A 301 10.45 21.48 -15.24
CA VAL A 301 10.76 21.59 -13.82
C VAL A 301 10.11 22.85 -13.28
N VAL A 302 9.13 22.68 -12.39
CA VAL A 302 8.23 23.76 -11.96
C VAL A 302 8.35 23.92 -10.45
N ALA A 303 8.69 25.15 -10.03
CA ALA A 303 8.70 25.53 -8.62
C ALA A 303 7.28 25.56 -8.06
N LYS A 304 7.14 25.20 -6.78
CA LYS A 304 5.85 25.13 -6.08
C LYS A 304 4.97 26.36 -6.31
N GLU A 305 5.54 27.56 -6.18
CA GLU A 305 4.88 28.86 -6.32
C GLU A 305 4.33 29.13 -7.74
N ASN A 306 4.84 28.42 -8.75
CA ASN A 306 4.46 28.61 -10.16
C ASN A 306 3.54 27.49 -10.68
N LEU A 307 3.26 26.46 -9.89
CA LEU A 307 2.49 25.28 -10.32
C LEU A 307 1.12 25.62 -10.88
N THR A 308 0.35 26.47 -10.19
CA THR A 308 -1.01 26.82 -10.61
C THR A 308 -1.01 27.51 -11.97
N THR A 309 -0.19 28.55 -12.14
CA THR A 309 -0.08 29.28 -13.41
C THR A 309 0.40 28.37 -14.53
N PHE A 310 1.41 27.53 -14.25
CA PHE A 310 1.92 26.56 -15.20
C PHE A 310 0.84 25.56 -15.67
N LEU A 311 0.11 24.95 -14.72
CA LEU A 311 -0.92 23.96 -15.05
C LEU A 311 -2.05 24.57 -15.86
N ILE A 312 -2.51 25.78 -15.50
CA ILE A 312 -3.54 26.50 -16.27
C ILE A 312 -3.06 26.70 -17.71
N GLU A 313 -1.87 27.28 -17.89
CA GLU A 313 -1.32 27.59 -19.21
C GLU A 313 -1.19 26.32 -20.07
N LYS A 314 -0.59 25.25 -19.54
CA LYS A 314 -0.30 24.04 -20.33
C LYS A 314 -1.57 23.24 -20.64
N LEU A 315 -2.47 23.06 -19.68
CA LEU A 315 -3.68 22.27 -19.88
C LEU A 315 -4.66 22.95 -20.85
N GLU A 316 -4.83 24.27 -20.73
CA GLU A 316 -5.67 25.03 -21.66
C GLU A 316 -5.05 25.12 -23.05
N HIS A 317 -3.71 25.21 -23.15
CA HIS A 317 -3.01 25.11 -24.43
C HIS A 317 -3.23 23.75 -25.09
N ILE A 318 -3.20 22.65 -24.33
CA ILE A 318 -3.51 21.31 -24.84
C ILE A 318 -4.95 21.23 -25.38
N GLY A 319 -5.88 21.91 -24.71
CA GLY A 319 -7.26 22.07 -25.15
C GLY A 319 -8.32 21.83 -24.07
N LEU A 320 -7.92 21.64 -22.81
CA LEU A 320 -8.87 21.57 -21.68
C LEU A 320 -9.60 22.90 -21.53
N ASN A 321 -10.86 22.84 -21.06
CA ASN A 321 -11.61 24.04 -20.72
C ASN A 321 -11.40 24.41 -19.24
N HIS A 322 -11.88 25.59 -18.81
CA HIS A 322 -11.67 26.06 -17.45
C HIS A 322 -12.19 25.08 -16.38
N GLN A 323 -13.31 24.40 -16.61
CA GLN A 323 -13.86 23.45 -15.64
C GLN A 323 -12.95 22.23 -15.48
N GLU A 324 -12.57 21.61 -16.59
CA GLU A 324 -11.69 20.44 -16.59
C GLU A 324 -10.30 20.76 -16.01
N THR A 325 -9.75 21.94 -16.36
CA THR A 325 -8.49 22.46 -15.81
C THR A 325 -8.60 22.65 -14.30
N ASN A 326 -9.69 23.24 -13.81
CA ASN A 326 -9.91 23.43 -12.38
C ASN A 326 -10.04 22.09 -11.63
N ASP A 327 -10.79 21.13 -12.19
CA ASP A 327 -10.96 19.81 -11.59
C ASP A 327 -9.62 19.05 -11.51
N PHE A 328 -8.80 19.15 -12.57
CA PHE A 328 -7.44 18.60 -12.60
C PHE A 328 -6.56 19.21 -11.51
N ILE A 329 -6.50 20.54 -11.44
CA ILE A 329 -5.67 21.28 -10.49
C ILE A 329 -6.13 21.00 -9.06
N GLN A 330 -7.43 20.99 -8.79
CA GLN A 330 -7.96 20.74 -7.45
C GLN A 330 -7.53 19.37 -6.91
N PHE A 331 -7.40 18.36 -7.78
CA PHE A 331 -6.91 17.05 -7.38
C PHE A 331 -5.38 17.00 -7.22
N TRP A 332 -4.64 17.50 -8.21
CA TRP A 332 -3.19 17.30 -8.28
C TRP A 332 -2.37 18.33 -7.52
N LEU A 333 -2.82 19.58 -7.43
CA LEU A 333 -2.04 20.67 -6.82
C LEU A 333 -1.64 20.36 -5.37
N PRO A 334 -2.51 19.86 -4.46
CA PRO A 334 -2.11 19.54 -3.09
C PRO A 334 -1.07 18.43 -2.98
N ILE A 335 -0.92 17.60 -4.01
CA ILE A 335 0.09 16.53 -4.08
C ILE A 335 1.41 17.12 -4.57
N LEU A 336 1.38 17.87 -5.66
CA LEU A 336 2.55 18.53 -6.25
C LEU A 336 3.20 19.53 -5.29
N GLU A 337 2.39 20.27 -4.52
CA GLU A 337 2.86 21.25 -3.53
C GLU A 337 3.60 20.65 -2.33
N GLN A 338 3.65 19.32 -2.20
CA GLN A 338 4.49 18.65 -1.20
C GLN A 338 5.98 18.72 -1.59
N ASN A 339 6.27 18.93 -2.87
CA ASN A 339 7.62 19.07 -3.41
C ASN A 339 8.00 20.56 -3.55
N GLN A 340 9.28 20.89 -3.39
CA GLN A 340 9.80 22.24 -3.66
C GLN A 340 9.80 22.54 -5.15
N PHE A 341 10.25 21.57 -5.94
CA PHE A 341 10.20 21.57 -7.39
C PHE A 341 9.61 20.24 -7.86
N ASN A 342 8.84 20.28 -8.94
CA ASN A 342 8.28 19.09 -9.57
C ASN A 342 8.84 18.98 -10.99
N PHE A 343 9.40 17.82 -11.34
CA PHE A 343 9.49 17.45 -12.75
C PHE A 343 8.10 16.98 -13.20
N ILE A 344 7.64 17.46 -14.36
CA ILE A 344 6.34 17.16 -14.94
C ILE A 344 6.52 16.79 -16.42
N HIS A 345 5.93 15.69 -16.84
CA HIS A 345 5.82 15.24 -18.22
C HIS A 345 4.36 14.88 -18.54
N PHE A 346 3.88 15.23 -19.73
CA PHE A 346 2.50 14.92 -20.14
C PHE A 346 2.48 13.90 -21.27
N LEU A 347 1.78 12.78 -21.07
CA LEU A 347 1.30 11.96 -22.18
C LEU A 347 0.03 12.61 -22.73
N VAL A 348 0.01 12.92 -24.02
CA VAL A 348 -1.13 13.60 -24.67
C VAL A 348 -1.65 12.80 -25.86
N ASN A 349 -2.97 12.64 -25.94
CA ASN A 349 -3.71 11.97 -27.02
C ASN A 349 -3.19 10.54 -27.30
N ASP A 350 -2.54 10.31 -28.44
CA ASP A 350 -2.07 8.97 -28.84
C ASP A 350 -1.02 8.41 -27.88
N ALA A 351 -0.23 9.26 -27.22
CA ALA A 351 0.72 8.83 -26.20
C ALA A 351 0.02 8.17 -24.99
N CYS A 352 -1.23 8.55 -24.69
CA CYS A 352 -2.00 7.91 -23.63
C CYS A 352 -2.36 6.44 -23.95
N ASN A 353 -2.24 5.99 -25.21
CA ASN A 353 -2.52 4.61 -25.60
C ASN A 353 -1.51 3.61 -25.03
N GLU A 354 -0.33 4.06 -24.59
CA GLU A 354 0.61 3.24 -23.82
C GLU A 354 0.01 2.75 -22.49
N VAL A 355 -0.90 3.54 -21.94
CA VAL A 355 -1.55 3.28 -20.65
C VAL A 355 -2.93 2.64 -20.85
N ALA A 356 -3.78 3.28 -21.65
CA ALA A 356 -5.14 2.81 -21.89
C ALA A 356 -5.65 3.22 -23.28
N VAL A 357 -6.35 2.31 -23.96
CA VAL A 357 -6.98 2.55 -25.25
C VAL A 357 -8.49 2.64 -25.07
N ASN A 358 -9.09 3.76 -25.51
CA ASN A 358 -10.54 3.96 -25.45
C ASN A 358 -11.17 3.68 -26.83
N THR A 359 -12.21 2.85 -26.85
CA THR A 359 -13.11 2.65 -27.98
C THR A 359 -14.45 3.29 -27.63
N VAL A 360 -14.86 4.30 -28.41
CA VAL A 360 -16.04 5.12 -28.12
C VAL A 360 -16.96 5.15 -29.32
N HIS A 361 -18.26 4.91 -29.08
CA HIS A 361 -19.30 4.95 -30.09
C HIS A 361 -20.46 5.86 -29.64
N PRO A 362 -20.89 6.84 -30.47
CA PRO A 362 -20.28 7.25 -31.73
C PRO A 362 -18.84 7.77 -31.54
N GLN A 363 -18.04 7.76 -32.61
CA GLN A 363 -16.64 8.19 -32.52
C GLN A 363 -16.60 9.72 -32.26
N PRO A 364 -15.85 10.19 -31.24
CA PRO A 364 -15.62 11.61 -31.05
C PRO A 364 -14.88 12.22 -32.25
N GLU A 365 -15.32 13.40 -32.68
CA GLU A 365 -14.57 14.22 -33.65
C GLU A 365 -13.32 14.83 -33.01
N THR A 366 -13.38 15.06 -31.71
CA THR A 366 -12.25 15.53 -30.91
C THR A 366 -12.03 14.61 -29.72
N SER A 367 -10.81 14.15 -29.53
CA SER A 367 -10.38 13.48 -28.30
C SER A 367 -9.21 14.27 -27.72
N ILE A 368 -9.34 14.69 -26.46
CA ILE A 368 -8.30 15.36 -25.69
C ILE A 368 -7.98 14.47 -24.50
N ARG A 369 -6.83 13.80 -24.53
CA ARG A 369 -6.41 12.90 -23.44
C ARG A 369 -5.12 13.41 -22.83
N VAL A 370 -5.03 13.51 -21.50
CA VAL A 370 -3.86 14.02 -20.79
C VAL A 370 -3.57 13.18 -19.56
N TYR A 371 -2.45 12.46 -19.54
CA TYR A 371 -1.91 11.86 -18.31
C TYR A 371 -0.65 12.59 -17.89
N MET A 372 -0.66 13.12 -16.68
CA MET A 372 0.50 13.79 -16.09
C MET A 372 1.34 12.78 -15.30
N GLU A 373 2.62 12.70 -15.62
CA GLU A 373 3.61 11.97 -14.85
C GLU A 373 4.51 12.99 -14.15
N PHE A 374 4.76 12.79 -12.85
CA PHE A 374 5.58 13.72 -12.09
C PHE A 374 6.38 13.03 -10.98
N PHE A 375 7.43 13.70 -10.54
CA PHE A 375 8.16 13.36 -9.32
C PHE A 375 8.82 14.61 -8.73
N GLY A 376 9.11 14.56 -7.42
CA GLY A 376 9.76 15.66 -6.71
C GLY A 376 11.26 15.74 -7.00
N VAL A 377 11.77 16.95 -7.18
CA VAL A 377 13.22 17.22 -7.29
C VAL A 377 13.68 18.23 -6.24
N ASN A 378 14.88 18.02 -5.71
CA ASN A 378 15.42 18.84 -4.60
C ASN A 378 16.04 20.16 -5.07
N GLN A 379 16.37 20.26 -6.36
CA GLN A 379 16.99 21.44 -6.95
C GLN A 379 16.37 21.70 -8.32
N PHE A 380 16.29 22.98 -8.69
CA PHE A 380 15.88 23.34 -10.04
C PHE A 380 16.95 22.88 -11.05
N LYS A 381 16.52 22.09 -12.03
CA LYS A 381 17.34 21.69 -13.16
C LYS A 381 16.60 22.01 -14.45
N SER A 382 17.25 22.75 -15.35
CA SER A 382 16.67 23.00 -16.66
C SER A 382 16.71 21.73 -17.51
N VAL A 383 15.57 21.40 -18.11
CA VAL A 383 15.39 20.28 -19.04
C VAL A 383 14.81 20.83 -20.34
N PRO A 384 15.01 20.17 -21.49
CA PRO A 384 14.31 20.54 -22.71
C PRO A 384 12.80 20.56 -22.47
N GLU A 385 12.15 21.67 -22.79
CA GLU A 385 10.71 21.79 -22.62
C GLU A 385 9.96 20.88 -23.59
N GLN A 386 9.01 20.12 -23.05
CA GLN A 386 8.15 19.26 -23.86
C GLN A 386 7.29 20.08 -24.83
N LYS A 387 7.22 19.65 -26.08
CA LYS A 387 6.34 20.28 -27.08
C LYS A 387 4.92 19.73 -26.99
N LEU A 388 4.02 20.53 -26.42
CA LEU A 388 2.63 20.15 -26.26
C LEU A 388 1.78 20.51 -27.49
N PRO A 389 0.93 19.59 -27.98
CA PRO A 389 0.02 19.87 -29.08
C PRO A 389 -1.06 20.87 -28.65
N LYS A 390 -1.63 21.60 -29.62
CA LYS A 390 -2.76 22.50 -29.38
C LYS A 390 -4.02 21.98 -30.07
N THR A 391 -4.98 21.50 -29.30
CA THR A 391 -6.19 20.88 -29.84
C THR A 391 -7.35 21.88 -29.88
N LYS A 392 -7.99 22.02 -31.05
CA LYS A 392 -9.23 22.79 -31.21
C LYS A 392 -10.43 21.85 -31.15
N ARG A 393 -11.38 22.13 -30.27
CA ARG A 393 -12.62 21.35 -30.13
C ARG A 393 -13.50 21.49 -31.37
N LYS A 394 -13.99 20.35 -31.85
CA LYS A 394 -14.92 20.20 -32.97
C LYS A 394 -15.89 19.06 -32.68
N GLY A 395 -17.16 19.28 -32.97
CA GLY A 395 -18.21 18.26 -32.85
C GLY A 395 -18.26 17.60 -31.48
N PHE A 396 -18.56 16.30 -31.47
CA PHE A 396 -18.50 15.50 -30.25
C PHE A 396 -17.06 15.47 -29.70
N THR A 397 -16.88 16.02 -28.50
CA THR A 397 -15.59 16.06 -27.82
C THR A 397 -15.57 15.11 -26.62
N LEU A 398 -14.57 14.23 -26.58
CA LEU A 398 -14.19 13.47 -25.40
C LEU A 398 -12.99 14.13 -24.74
N VAL A 399 -13.05 14.30 -23.42
CA VAL A 399 -11.90 14.70 -22.61
C VAL A 399 -11.61 13.64 -21.58
N GLU A 400 -10.36 13.20 -21.47
CA GLU A 400 -9.89 12.35 -20.39
C GLU A 400 -8.64 12.97 -19.79
N TRP A 401 -8.60 13.13 -18.47
CA TRP A 401 -7.36 13.49 -17.80
C TRP A 401 -7.12 12.61 -16.59
N GLY A 402 -5.86 12.47 -16.21
CA GLY A 402 -5.41 11.68 -15.07
C GLY A 402 -3.92 11.91 -14.83
N GLY A 403 -3.30 11.09 -14.00
CA GLY A 403 -1.87 11.18 -13.79
C GLY A 403 -1.34 10.22 -12.75
N THR A 404 -0.03 10.30 -12.52
CA THR A 404 0.66 9.43 -11.59
C THR A 404 1.94 10.07 -11.05
N ASP A 405 2.23 9.74 -9.79
CA ASP A 405 3.55 9.95 -9.19
C ASP A 405 4.46 8.80 -9.63
N VAL A 406 5.55 9.12 -10.33
CA VAL A 406 6.52 8.15 -10.83
C VAL A 406 7.80 8.11 -9.98
N SER A 407 7.85 8.79 -8.83
CA SER A 407 9.07 8.93 -8.01
C SER A 407 9.77 7.60 -7.70
N GLN A 408 9.00 6.53 -7.54
CA GLN A 408 9.52 5.18 -7.25
C GLN A 408 10.24 4.52 -8.45
N LYS A 409 10.01 5.02 -9.68
CA LYS A 409 10.63 4.52 -10.92
C LYS A 409 11.83 5.31 -11.38
N ILE A 410 12.09 6.47 -10.77
CA ILE A 410 13.23 7.32 -11.12
C ILE A 410 14.42 6.92 -10.26
N GLU A 411 15.55 6.58 -10.88
CA GLU A 411 16.75 6.25 -10.13
C GLU A 411 17.32 7.51 -9.44
N LYS A 412 17.89 7.36 -8.25
CA LYS A 412 18.57 8.48 -7.57
C LYS A 412 19.69 8.98 -8.49
N ASN A 413 19.60 10.24 -8.91
CA ASN A 413 20.48 10.96 -9.85
C ASN A 413 20.08 10.92 -11.33
N GLU A 414 18.94 10.32 -11.70
CA GLU A 414 18.31 10.59 -12.99
C GLU A 414 17.63 11.96 -12.91
N LEU A 415 18.23 12.94 -13.60
CA LEU A 415 17.95 14.38 -13.61
C LEU A 415 18.65 15.18 -12.51
#